data_AF-A0A8B8M379-F1
#
_entry.id   AF-A0A8B8M379-F1
#
_cell.length_a   1.000
_cell.length_b   1.000
_cell.length_c   1.000
_cell.angle_alpha   90.00
_cell.angle_beta   90.00
_cell.angle_gamma   90.00
#
_symmetry.space_group_name_H-M   'P 1'
#
loop_
_entity.id
_entity.type
_entity.pdbx_description
1 polymer ?
#
loop_
_entity_poly.entity_id
_entity_poly.type
_entity_poly.pdbx_seq_one_letter_code
_entity_poly.pdbx_strand_id
1 'polypeptide(L)'
;MQTKLVTRCSPGRLFNVLQCLTPEQKEAVKCMGFGSLLGLRCQTLRRSLCLWLLERFDTTNCSLEICNEHMMLTPKDVEIVMGLSANGKEVVNSGPEDLILDLRNSYNATNHGISVRLLEERLATAEAGDDFKRSFILYVLGTLLSPTARLDVSPSFLHFLTNMDLVHQYNWGKFLLDRLVREISRFHQGKQRAVGGCLLFLQLFYYESISLEGASALVPYSVPYLFSWGEEEIAEREKREKELGGYGFGEPSSKKKCHSMNFPDYRNHPAGPSVSTESTRIGHGSLLEPESNEEGILGLPRTRTVLSGDADLVVESIKSPCQNREYGCNETLDYMTSNDHEVTCIYSPCTCPLQGCNYVGSFEQLALHFSSKHWDSGRRFKYNYPLSIYLQMNEQFLVLQAEEDGVLFLLNKGTEINGNIVMITCIGPSSLKERFTYEIVSCRGRSSLRLKSVAESFPARMEDFPPVDFLLIPFHFLASSGKLNIDICIWNSTDHDVDCS
;
A
#
# COMPACT_ATOMS: atom_id res chain seq x y z
N MET A 1 -29.56 13.31 28.90
CA MET A 1 -29.15 14.60 28.30
C MET A 1 -28.35 14.29 27.05
N GLN A 2 -28.83 14.67 25.87
CA GLN A 2 -28.15 14.37 24.60
C GLN A 2 -26.91 15.26 24.48
N THR A 3 -25.72 14.66 24.51
CA THR A 3 -24.43 15.36 24.41
C THR A 3 -24.35 16.04 23.04
N LYS A 4 -24.43 17.37 23.01
CA LYS A 4 -24.34 18.14 21.76
C LYS A 4 -22.91 18.08 21.22
N LEU A 5 -22.71 17.49 20.04
CA LEU A 5 -21.41 17.49 19.36
C LEU A 5 -20.94 18.92 19.10
N VAL A 6 -19.77 19.26 19.62
CA VAL A 6 -19.07 20.50 19.30
C VAL A 6 -17.86 20.14 18.45
N THR A 7 -17.75 20.71 17.25
CA THR A 7 -16.62 20.52 16.34
C THR A 7 -16.37 21.81 15.56
N ARG A 8 -15.14 21.96 15.05
CA ARG A 8 -14.76 23.04 14.13
C ARG A 8 -14.70 22.58 12.68
N CYS A 9 -14.86 21.29 12.41
CA CYS A 9 -15.04 20.75 11.07
C CYS A 9 -16.29 21.38 10.44
N SER A 10 -16.13 22.13 9.35
CA SER A 10 -17.17 22.97 8.77
C SER A 10 -17.10 22.94 7.23
N PRO A 11 -17.65 21.89 6.60
CA PRO A 11 -17.78 21.82 5.15
C PRO A 11 -18.42 23.07 4.52
N GLY A 12 -19.51 23.58 5.11
CA GLY A 12 -20.21 24.75 4.59
C GLY A 12 -19.37 26.04 4.53
N ARG A 13 -18.44 26.23 5.49
CA ARG A 13 -17.50 27.36 5.44
C ARG A 13 -16.56 27.24 4.23
N LEU A 14 -15.99 26.06 4.02
CA LEU A 14 -15.17 25.81 2.83
C LEU A 14 -16.00 25.95 1.55
N PHE A 15 -17.19 25.37 1.49
CA PHE A 15 -18.07 25.47 0.33
C PHE A 15 -18.30 26.93 -0.09
N ASN A 16 -18.60 27.82 0.86
CA ASN A 16 -18.82 29.24 0.57
C ASN A 16 -17.57 29.91 -0.02
N VAL A 17 -16.39 29.63 0.52
CA VAL A 17 -15.12 30.14 -0.03
C VAL A 17 -14.90 29.64 -1.46
N LEU A 18 -15.14 28.36 -1.71
CA LEU A 18 -14.94 27.74 -3.02
C LEU A 18 -15.83 28.37 -4.12
N GLN A 19 -17.03 28.82 -3.77
CA GLN A 19 -17.92 29.50 -4.72
C GLN A 19 -17.37 30.87 -5.15
N CYS A 20 -16.59 31.53 -4.30
CA CYS A 20 -16.04 32.86 -4.56
C CYS A 20 -14.69 32.84 -5.29
N LEU A 21 -14.08 31.66 -5.49
CA LEU A 21 -12.76 31.57 -6.14
C LEU A 21 -12.81 31.90 -7.63
N THR A 22 -11.85 32.70 -8.10
CA THR A 22 -11.65 32.97 -9.52
C THR A 22 -11.16 31.73 -10.28
N PRO A 23 -11.24 31.69 -11.62
CA PRO A 23 -10.69 30.59 -12.41
C PRO A 23 -9.20 30.33 -12.13
N GLU A 24 -8.40 31.38 -11.98
CA GLU A 24 -6.95 31.28 -11.71
C GLU A 24 -6.68 30.74 -10.31
N GLN A 25 -7.45 31.19 -9.31
CA GLN A 25 -7.39 30.67 -7.95
C GLN A 25 -7.79 29.18 -7.90
N LYS A 26 -8.83 28.78 -8.65
CA LYS A 26 -9.23 27.37 -8.79
C LYS A 26 -8.11 26.55 -9.42
N GLU A 27 -7.43 27.07 -10.44
CA GLU A 27 -6.28 26.38 -11.04
C GLU A 27 -5.13 26.23 -10.06
N ALA A 28 -4.81 27.27 -9.28
CA ALA A 28 -3.82 27.18 -8.21
C ALA A 28 -4.17 26.09 -7.17
N VAL A 29 -5.45 25.95 -6.80
CA VAL A 29 -5.93 24.86 -5.92
C VAL A 29 -5.66 23.48 -6.52
N LYS A 30 -5.88 23.31 -7.84
CA LYS A 30 -5.57 22.05 -8.53
C LYS A 30 -4.07 21.77 -8.54
N CYS A 31 -3.24 22.76 -8.88
CA CYS A 31 -1.78 22.62 -8.92
C CYS A 31 -1.18 22.21 -7.57
N MET A 32 -1.80 22.59 -6.45
CA MET A 32 -1.38 22.19 -5.11
C MET A 32 -1.79 20.76 -4.71
N GLY A 33 -2.55 20.05 -5.53
CA GLY A 33 -3.08 18.72 -5.21
C GLY A 33 -4.38 18.72 -4.40
N PHE A 34 -5.07 19.86 -4.30
CA PHE A 34 -6.36 20.00 -3.59
C PHE A 34 -7.54 20.18 -4.54
N GLY A 35 -7.36 19.91 -5.84
CA GLY A 35 -8.36 20.13 -6.89
C GLY A 35 -9.68 19.40 -6.65
N SER A 36 -9.66 18.23 -6.00
CA SER A 36 -10.87 17.50 -5.63
C SER A 36 -11.79 18.31 -4.72
N LEU A 37 -11.26 19.14 -3.82
CA LEU A 37 -12.07 19.91 -2.89
C LEU A 37 -13.00 20.90 -3.61
N LEU A 38 -12.65 21.33 -4.84
CA LEU A 38 -13.49 22.20 -5.67
C LEU A 38 -14.85 21.57 -6.01
N GLY A 39 -14.96 20.25 -5.99
CA GLY A 39 -16.22 19.52 -6.22
C GLY A 39 -16.99 19.20 -4.94
N LEU A 40 -16.65 19.80 -3.79
CA LEU A 40 -17.39 19.63 -2.54
C LEU A 40 -18.86 20.04 -2.72
N ARG A 41 -19.78 19.10 -2.46
CA ARG A 41 -21.24 19.35 -2.47
C ARG A 41 -21.86 19.32 -1.08
N CYS A 42 -21.31 18.54 -0.16
CA CYS A 42 -21.80 18.44 1.21
C CYS A 42 -21.46 19.72 1.99
N GLN A 43 -22.47 20.41 2.54
CA GLN A 43 -22.28 21.65 3.31
C GLN A 43 -22.47 21.42 4.81
N THR A 44 -23.21 20.38 5.18
CA THR A 44 -23.64 20.14 6.57
C THR A 44 -23.11 18.83 7.13
N LEU A 45 -22.53 18.89 8.33
CA LEU A 45 -22.25 17.71 9.14
C LEU A 45 -23.49 17.26 9.89
N ARG A 46 -23.88 16.00 9.71
CA ARG A 46 -24.95 15.35 10.43
C ARG A 46 -24.42 14.93 11.81
N ARG A 47 -24.64 15.81 12.78
CA ARG A 47 -24.06 15.69 14.14
C ARG A 47 -24.40 14.36 14.84
N SER A 48 -25.62 13.86 14.65
CA SER A 48 -26.05 12.57 15.20
C SER A 48 -25.23 11.41 14.62
N LEU A 49 -25.03 11.39 13.30
CA LEU A 49 -24.19 10.39 12.64
C LEU A 49 -22.72 10.53 13.08
N CYS A 50 -22.18 11.74 13.10
CA CYS A 50 -20.81 11.97 13.54
C CYS A 50 -20.58 11.48 14.99
N LEU A 51 -21.52 11.74 15.92
CA LEU A 51 -21.43 11.21 17.28
C LEU A 51 -21.47 9.68 17.30
N TRP A 52 -22.41 9.10 16.56
CA TRP A 52 -22.57 7.65 16.47
C TRP A 52 -21.30 6.96 15.93
N LEU A 53 -20.64 7.57 14.93
CA LEU A 53 -19.36 7.11 14.39
C LEU A 53 -18.22 7.27 15.40
N LEU A 54 -18.17 8.41 16.10
CA LEU A 54 -17.14 8.66 17.11
C LEU A 54 -17.22 7.66 18.28
N GLU A 55 -18.42 7.23 18.68
CA GLU A 55 -18.61 6.20 19.70
C GLU A 55 -18.10 4.81 19.26
N ARG A 56 -17.95 4.59 17.95
CA ARG A 56 -17.56 3.32 17.33
C ARG A 56 -16.19 3.35 16.66
N PHE A 57 -15.44 4.44 16.84
CA PHE A 57 -14.12 4.59 16.24
C PHE A 57 -13.06 4.02 17.18
N ASP A 58 -12.34 3.00 16.71
CA ASP A 58 -11.17 2.46 17.40
C ASP A 58 -9.90 3.18 16.93
N THR A 59 -9.37 4.03 17.81
CA THR A 59 -8.14 4.79 17.55
C THR A 59 -6.87 3.94 17.52
N THR A 60 -6.89 2.72 18.06
CA THR A 60 -5.73 1.81 18.08
C THR A 60 -5.55 1.14 16.73
N ASN A 61 -6.65 0.61 16.19
CA ASN A 61 -6.65 -0.09 14.91
C ASN A 61 -7.05 0.80 13.73
N CYS A 62 -7.29 2.09 13.97
CA CYS A 62 -7.81 3.03 12.97
C CYS A 62 -9.01 2.45 12.22
N SER A 63 -10.01 1.98 12.97
CA SER A 63 -11.16 1.26 12.42
C SER A 63 -12.49 1.80 12.93
N LEU A 64 -13.57 1.56 12.17
CA LEU A 64 -14.95 1.79 12.58
C LEU A 64 -15.65 0.46 12.79
N GLU A 65 -16.31 0.29 13.94
CA GLU A 65 -17.20 -0.84 14.19
C GLU A 65 -18.61 -0.50 13.70
N ILE A 66 -19.00 -1.01 12.53
CA ILE A 66 -20.29 -0.77 11.90
C ILE A 66 -20.90 -2.11 11.51
N CYS A 67 -22.18 -2.36 11.83
CA CYS A 67 -22.86 -3.62 11.53
C CYS A 67 -22.13 -4.87 12.10
N ASN A 68 -21.46 -4.73 13.24
CA ASN A 68 -20.56 -5.75 13.84
C ASN A 68 -19.36 -6.15 12.97
N GLU A 69 -19.01 -5.34 11.97
CA GLU A 69 -17.79 -5.47 11.19
C GLU A 69 -16.80 -4.35 11.54
N HIS A 70 -15.51 -4.70 11.56
CA HIS A 70 -14.43 -3.74 11.72
C HIS A 70 -13.97 -3.24 10.35
N MET A 71 -14.32 -2.00 10.02
CA MET A 71 -13.92 -1.34 8.80
C MET A 71 -12.63 -0.56 9.05
N MET A 72 -11.48 -1.12 8.66
CA MET A 72 -10.20 -0.41 8.75
C MET A 72 -10.17 0.78 7.78
N LEU A 73 -9.72 1.93 8.27
CA LEU A 73 -9.52 3.15 7.50
C LEU A 73 -8.04 3.31 7.21
N THR A 74 -7.71 3.55 5.95
CA THR A 74 -6.35 3.72 5.43
C THR A 74 -6.21 5.07 4.70
N PRO A 75 -4.99 5.55 4.43
CA PRO A 75 -4.78 6.72 3.58
C PRO A 75 -5.46 6.59 2.21
N LYS A 76 -5.57 5.36 1.68
CA LYS A 76 -6.25 5.11 0.41
C LYS A 76 -7.75 5.36 0.48
N ASP A 77 -8.39 5.08 1.62
CA ASP A 77 -9.80 5.43 1.81
C ASP A 77 -9.96 6.96 1.82
N VAL A 78 -9.00 7.73 2.35
CA VAL A 78 -9.02 9.20 2.26
C VAL A 78 -8.89 9.68 0.81
N GLU A 79 -8.05 9.04 0.00
CA GLU A 79 -7.94 9.36 -1.43
C GLU A 79 -9.25 9.09 -2.18
N ILE A 80 -9.88 7.95 -1.92
CA ILE A 80 -11.15 7.58 -2.57
C ILE A 80 -12.29 8.49 -2.10
N VAL A 81 -12.36 8.83 -0.81
CA VAL A 81 -13.45 9.64 -0.26
C VAL A 81 -13.26 11.13 -0.56
N MET A 82 -12.06 11.67 -0.33
CA MET A 82 -11.77 13.11 -0.34
C MET A 82 -10.99 13.56 -1.58
N GLY A 83 -10.38 12.64 -2.34
CA GLY A 83 -9.53 12.95 -3.49
C GLY A 83 -8.14 13.49 -3.12
N LEU A 84 -7.68 13.25 -1.90
CA LEU A 84 -6.37 13.69 -1.41
C LEU A 84 -5.36 12.56 -1.54
N SER A 85 -4.17 12.84 -2.11
CA SER A 85 -3.15 11.80 -2.37
C SER A 85 -2.81 10.96 -1.13
N ALA A 86 -2.90 9.64 -1.27
CA ALA A 86 -2.45 8.66 -0.26
C ALA A 86 -0.95 8.33 -0.35
N ASN A 87 -0.25 8.93 -1.31
CA ASN A 87 1.15 8.71 -1.61
C ASN A 87 1.94 10.02 -1.50
N GLY A 88 3.26 9.91 -1.38
CA GLY A 88 4.16 11.06 -1.36
C GLY A 88 4.91 11.22 -0.03
N LYS A 89 5.53 12.38 0.14
CA LYS A 89 6.36 12.72 1.31
C LYS A 89 5.50 12.95 2.54
N GLU A 90 6.04 12.64 3.73
CA GLU A 90 5.36 12.97 4.98
C GLU A 90 5.33 14.48 5.21
N VAL A 91 4.22 14.96 5.78
CA VAL A 91 4.07 16.37 6.16
C VAL A 91 4.72 16.60 7.52
N VAL A 92 5.86 17.28 7.53
CA VAL A 92 6.55 17.67 8.76
C VAL A 92 6.12 19.07 9.18
N ASN A 93 5.40 19.18 10.30
CA ASN A 93 4.88 20.44 10.83
C ASN A 93 5.71 21.00 11.99
N SER A 94 7.03 20.82 11.93
CA SER A 94 7.99 21.28 12.93
C SER A 94 9.26 21.73 12.25
N GLY A 95 9.92 22.74 12.83
CA GLY A 95 11.20 23.22 12.35
C GLY A 95 11.69 24.42 13.18
N PRO A 96 12.85 24.98 12.82
CA PRO A 96 13.35 26.21 13.42
C PRO A 96 12.37 27.37 13.26
N GLU A 97 12.17 28.15 14.32
CA GLU A 97 11.21 29.27 14.36
C GLU A 97 11.61 30.44 13.46
N ASP A 98 12.92 30.65 13.28
CA ASP A 98 13.49 31.66 12.38
C ASP A 98 13.07 31.45 10.91
N LEU A 99 12.92 30.20 10.47
CA LEU A 99 12.49 29.89 9.09
C LEU A 99 11.06 30.32 8.78
N ILE A 100 10.21 30.50 9.80
CA ILE A 100 8.81 30.90 9.63
C ILE A 100 8.52 32.29 10.17
N LEU A 101 9.53 33.03 10.68
CA LEU A 101 9.33 34.30 11.37
C LEU A 101 8.58 35.33 10.50
N ASP A 102 8.98 35.47 9.23
CA ASP A 102 8.33 36.39 8.29
C ASP A 102 6.88 35.99 8.01
N LEU A 103 6.62 34.68 7.86
CA LEU A 103 5.26 34.18 7.70
C LEU A 103 4.43 34.37 8.98
N ARG A 104 5.01 34.18 10.15
CA ARG A 104 4.32 34.42 11.43
C ARG A 104 3.88 35.88 11.53
N ASN A 105 4.76 36.81 11.15
CA ASN A 105 4.45 38.23 11.13
C ASN A 105 3.37 38.55 10.09
N SER A 106 3.47 38.01 8.87
CA SER A 106 2.52 38.30 7.78
C SER A 106 1.10 37.76 8.05
N TYR A 107 0.99 36.66 8.80
CA TYR A 107 -0.29 36.06 9.21
C TYR A 107 -0.78 36.52 10.59
N ASN A 108 -0.13 37.52 11.20
CA ASN A 108 -0.41 37.97 12.57
C ASN A 108 -0.51 36.79 13.56
N ALA A 109 0.37 35.80 13.40
CA ALA A 109 0.34 34.56 14.15
C ALA A 109 0.71 34.81 15.62
N THR A 110 -0.24 34.57 16.50
CA THR A 110 -0.04 34.71 17.96
C THR A 110 0.12 33.35 18.63
N ASN A 111 0.36 33.34 19.95
CA ASN A 111 0.28 32.12 20.77
C ASN A 111 -1.12 31.47 20.75
N HIS A 112 -2.16 32.23 20.40
CA HIS A 112 -3.51 31.70 20.22
C HIS A 112 -3.66 30.97 18.88
N GLY A 113 -2.97 31.45 17.84
CA GLY A 113 -2.89 30.85 16.51
C GLY A 113 -3.06 31.89 15.40
N ILE A 114 -3.38 31.42 14.21
CA ILE A 114 -3.76 32.22 13.04
C ILE A 114 -5.29 32.24 12.93
N SER A 115 -5.89 33.42 12.92
CA SER A 115 -7.35 33.57 12.86
C SER A 115 -7.92 33.03 11.56
N VAL A 116 -8.95 32.19 11.65
CA VAL A 116 -9.65 31.69 10.46
C VAL A 116 -10.36 32.81 9.72
N ARG A 117 -10.83 33.86 10.41
CA ARG A 117 -11.44 35.03 9.76
C ARG A 117 -10.45 35.82 8.91
N LEU A 118 -9.22 35.99 9.42
CA LEU A 118 -8.14 36.62 8.65
C LEU A 118 -7.87 35.82 7.36
N LEU A 119 -7.89 34.49 7.44
CA LEU A 119 -7.70 33.64 6.26
C LEU A 119 -8.85 33.82 5.24
N GLU A 120 -10.10 33.97 5.69
CA GLU A 120 -11.26 34.26 4.81
C GLU A 120 -11.09 35.61 4.08
N GLU A 121 -10.67 36.66 4.81
CA GLU A 121 -10.43 37.99 4.24
C GLU A 121 -9.29 37.98 3.21
N ARG A 122 -8.20 37.26 3.49
CA ARG A 122 -7.08 37.09 2.55
C ARG A 122 -7.49 36.32 1.30
N LEU A 123 -8.29 35.27 1.45
CA LEU A 123 -8.76 34.48 0.31
C LEU A 123 -9.68 35.27 -0.64
N ALA A 124 -10.43 36.24 -0.11
CA ALA A 124 -11.29 37.10 -0.91
C ALA A 124 -10.56 38.16 -1.74
N THR A 125 -9.30 38.47 -1.40
CA THR A 125 -8.56 39.61 -1.96
C THR A 125 -7.24 39.25 -2.65
N ALA A 126 -6.70 38.06 -2.38
CA ALA A 126 -5.41 37.64 -2.89
C ALA A 126 -5.44 37.19 -4.37
N GLU A 127 -4.43 37.61 -5.12
CA GLU A 127 -4.11 37.02 -6.43
C GLU A 127 -3.71 35.54 -6.27
N ALA A 128 -3.84 34.74 -7.34
CA ALA A 128 -3.62 33.29 -7.34
C ALA A 128 -2.15 32.82 -7.11
N GLY A 129 -1.30 33.68 -6.53
CA GLY A 129 0.08 33.39 -6.16
C GLY A 129 0.21 32.63 -4.84
N ASP A 130 1.44 32.56 -4.32
CA ASP A 130 1.74 31.73 -3.15
C ASP A 130 1.06 32.19 -1.86
N ASP A 131 0.77 33.48 -1.72
CA ASP A 131 0.03 34.02 -0.58
C ASP A 131 -1.41 33.50 -0.54
N PHE A 132 -2.08 33.42 -1.69
CA PHE A 132 -3.39 32.78 -1.81
C PHE A 132 -3.28 31.29 -1.47
N LYS A 133 -2.33 30.59 -2.10
CA LYS A 133 -2.10 29.16 -1.90
C LYS A 133 -1.87 28.78 -0.43
N ARG A 134 -0.96 29.48 0.25
CA ARG A 134 -0.70 29.30 1.69
C ARG A 134 -1.94 29.57 2.54
N SER A 135 -2.64 30.67 2.25
CA SER A 135 -3.87 31.04 2.97
C SER A 135 -4.97 29.99 2.79
N PHE A 136 -5.09 29.42 1.57
CA PHE A 136 -6.04 28.38 1.24
C PHE A 136 -5.75 27.10 2.01
N ILE A 137 -4.50 26.64 2.02
CA ILE A 137 -4.11 25.44 2.77
C ILE A 137 -4.34 25.64 4.27
N LEU A 138 -3.90 26.75 4.85
CA LEU A 138 -4.15 27.06 6.26
C LEU A 138 -5.64 27.07 6.59
N TYR A 139 -6.46 27.64 5.71
CA TYR A 139 -7.91 27.69 5.89
C TYR A 139 -8.55 26.31 5.84
N VAL A 140 -8.20 25.50 4.84
CA VAL A 140 -8.68 24.13 4.65
C VAL A 140 -8.24 23.23 5.81
N LEU A 141 -7.01 23.38 6.30
CA LEU A 141 -6.52 22.67 7.49
C LEU A 141 -7.30 23.07 8.74
N GLY A 142 -7.55 24.37 8.94
CA GLY A 142 -8.26 24.90 10.09
C GLY A 142 -9.75 24.60 10.14
N THR A 143 -10.39 24.44 8.98
CA THR A 143 -11.85 24.30 8.87
C THR A 143 -12.32 22.90 8.49
N LEU A 144 -11.48 22.08 7.84
CA LEU A 144 -11.93 20.79 7.31
C LEU A 144 -10.98 19.63 7.58
N LEU A 145 -9.71 19.70 7.16
CA LEU A 145 -8.84 18.51 7.13
C LEU A 145 -8.20 18.19 8.49
N SER A 146 -7.82 19.22 9.26
CA SER A 146 -7.25 19.06 10.59
C SER A 146 -7.76 20.12 11.59
N PRO A 147 -9.08 20.36 11.67
CA PRO A 147 -9.63 21.28 12.66
C PRO A 147 -9.32 20.77 14.05
N THR A 148 -9.09 21.68 15.00
CA THR A 148 -8.90 21.31 16.41
C THR A 148 -10.05 21.84 17.24
N ALA A 149 -10.02 21.62 18.56
CA ALA A 149 -10.96 22.29 19.46
C ALA A 149 -10.83 23.82 19.48
N ARG A 150 -9.68 24.36 19.05
CA ARG A 150 -9.40 25.81 19.01
C ARG A 150 -10.09 26.48 17.82
N LEU A 151 -10.32 27.80 17.95
CA LEU A 151 -10.87 28.63 16.87
C LEU A 151 -9.82 29.02 15.83
N ASP A 152 -8.55 28.98 16.21
CA ASP A 152 -7.41 29.43 15.41
C ASP A 152 -6.60 28.26 14.86
N VAL A 153 -5.94 28.49 13.73
CA VAL A 153 -5.06 27.53 13.06
C VAL A 153 -3.68 27.55 13.72
N SER A 154 -3.07 26.37 13.87
CA SER A 154 -1.73 26.28 14.45
C SER A 154 -0.68 26.93 13.53
N PRO A 155 0.16 27.84 14.04
CA PRO A 155 1.27 28.40 13.27
C PRO A 155 2.32 27.36 12.85
N SER A 156 2.33 26.19 13.50
CA SER A 156 3.24 25.08 13.14
C SER A 156 3.04 24.57 11.70
N PHE A 157 1.87 24.82 11.11
CA PHE A 157 1.64 24.50 9.70
C PHE A 157 2.45 25.36 8.73
N LEU A 158 2.97 26.51 9.18
CA LEU A 158 3.82 27.37 8.35
C LEU A 158 5.13 26.68 7.95
N HIS A 159 5.64 25.72 8.73
CA HIS A 159 6.93 25.07 8.45
C HIS A 159 6.97 24.38 7.09
N PHE A 160 5.93 23.60 6.74
CA PHE A 160 5.85 22.94 5.43
C PHE A 160 5.30 23.84 4.31
N LEU A 161 4.90 25.08 4.64
CA LEU A 161 4.40 26.08 3.69
C LEU A 161 5.47 27.12 3.30
N THR A 162 6.68 26.99 3.82
CA THR A 162 7.84 27.80 3.40
C THR A 162 8.11 27.58 1.90
N ASN A 163 8.18 26.31 1.49
CA ASN A 163 8.34 25.89 0.09
C ASN A 163 7.01 25.38 -0.49
N MET A 164 6.37 26.22 -1.31
CA MET A 164 5.08 25.90 -1.93
C MET A 164 5.18 24.90 -3.07
N ASP A 165 6.36 24.71 -3.67
CA ASP A 165 6.56 23.77 -4.77
C ASP A 165 6.47 22.31 -4.30
N LEU A 166 6.62 22.05 -2.99
CA LEU A 166 6.57 20.69 -2.44
C LEU A 166 5.16 20.24 -2.01
N VAL A 167 4.22 21.18 -1.90
CA VAL A 167 2.87 20.93 -1.34
C VAL A 167 2.13 19.80 -2.05
N HIS A 168 2.23 19.74 -3.37
CA HIS A 168 1.55 18.73 -4.19
C HIS A 168 2.16 17.32 -4.04
N GLN A 169 3.37 17.21 -3.48
CA GLN A 169 4.09 15.95 -3.30
C GLN A 169 3.83 15.30 -1.94
N TYR A 170 3.05 15.94 -1.07
CA TYR A 170 2.79 15.43 0.28
C TYR A 170 1.67 14.39 0.30
N ASN A 171 1.81 13.44 1.23
CA ASN A 171 0.80 12.45 1.54
C ASN A 171 -0.31 13.04 2.42
N TRP A 172 -1.20 13.82 1.79
CA TRP A 172 -2.34 14.45 2.45
C TRP A 172 -3.35 13.46 3.03
N GLY A 173 -3.46 12.28 2.42
CA GLY A 173 -4.30 11.18 2.91
C GLY A 173 -3.84 10.67 4.27
N LYS A 174 -2.55 10.35 4.40
CA LYS A 174 -1.93 9.96 5.68
C LYS A 174 -2.01 11.09 6.70
N PHE A 175 -1.68 12.31 6.30
CA PHE A 175 -1.75 13.46 7.20
C PHE A 175 -3.17 13.64 7.78
N LEU A 176 -4.21 13.62 6.95
CA LEU A 176 -5.59 13.75 7.40
C LEU A 176 -5.97 12.64 8.39
N LEU A 177 -5.63 11.39 8.06
CA LEU A 177 -5.97 10.24 8.88
C LEU A 177 -5.26 10.25 10.24
N ASP A 178 -3.95 10.49 10.26
CA ASP A 178 -3.15 10.60 11.49
C ASP A 178 -3.66 11.74 12.38
N ARG A 179 -4.06 12.88 11.78
CA ARG A 179 -4.66 14.00 12.50
C ARG A 179 -6.02 13.61 13.08
N LEU A 180 -6.88 12.95 12.31
CA LEU A 180 -8.19 12.49 12.76
C LEU A 180 -8.08 11.53 13.96
N VAL A 181 -7.26 10.47 13.84
CA VAL A 181 -7.06 9.47 14.90
C VAL A 181 -6.60 10.14 16.19
N ARG A 182 -5.61 11.05 16.12
CA ARG A 182 -5.12 11.78 17.30
C ARG A 182 -6.21 12.64 17.94
N GLU A 183 -7.00 13.37 17.16
CA GLU A 183 -8.03 14.26 17.71
C GLU A 183 -9.20 13.48 18.34
N ILE A 184 -9.58 12.36 17.75
CA ILE A 184 -10.59 11.44 18.32
C ILE A 184 -10.05 10.83 19.62
N SER A 185 -8.80 10.36 19.64
CA SER A 185 -8.16 9.79 20.84
C SER A 185 -8.15 10.78 22.00
N ARG A 186 -7.80 12.04 21.72
CA ARG A 186 -7.86 13.13 22.72
C ARG A 186 -9.28 13.39 23.22
N PHE A 187 -10.28 13.29 22.35
CA PHE A 187 -11.68 13.47 22.73
C PHE A 187 -12.17 12.31 23.62
N HIS A 188 -11.90 11.05 23.25
CA HIS A 188 -12.24 9.87 24.06
C HIS A 188 -11.58 9.89 25.45
N GLN A 189 -10.35 10.41 25.54
CA GLN A 189 -9.64 10.60 26.81
C GLN A 189 -10.15 11.79 27.64
N GLY A 190 -11.17 12.53 27.18
CA GLY A 190 -11.70 13.70 27.87
C GLY A 190 -10.75 14.91 27.89
N LYS A 191 -9.66 14.89 27.10
CA LYS A 191 -8.66 15.98 27.03
C LYS A 191 -9.20 17.24 26.33
N GLN A 192 -10.33 17.12 25.62
CA GLN A 192 -11.00 18.23 24.95
C GLN A 192 -12.51 18.04 24.89
N ARG A 193 -13.26 19.15 24.98
CA ARG A 193 -14.73 19.14 24.88
C ARG A 193 -15.23 19.13 23.44
N ALA A 194 -14.50 19.78 22.54
CA ALA A 194 -14.82 19.82 21.12
C ALA A 194 -13.96 18.80 20.37
N VAL A 195 -14.57 18.08 19.44
CA VAL A 195 -13.92 17.07 18.61
C VAL A 195 -13.20 17.76 17.45
N GLY A 196 -11.90 17.51 17.33
CA GLY A 196 -11.10 17.87 16.16
C GLY A 196 -11.08 16.77 15.09
N GLY A 197 -10.35 17.02 14.00
CA GLY A 197 -10.23 16.10 12.87
C GLY A 197 -11.32 16.25 11.82
N CYS A 198 -11.09 15.67 10.65
CA CYS A 198 -11.99 15.72 9.51
C CYS A 198 -13.21 14.80 9.71
N LEU A 199 -14.25 15.28 10.38
CA LEU A 199 -15.50 14.52 10.55
C LEU A 199 -16.29 14.37 9.24
N LEU A 200 -16.06 15.25 8.26
CA LEU A 200 -16.65 15.09 6.92
C LEU A 200 -16.19 13.77 6.28
N PHE A 201 -14.89 13.44 6.39
CA PHE A 201 -14.36 12.19 5.87
C PHE A 201 -15.10 10.98 6.45
N LEU A 202 -15.30 10.94 7.77
CA LEU A 202 -16.05 9.84 8.42
C LEU A 202 -17.50 9.75 7.95
N GLN A 203 -18.18 10.89 7.83
CA GLN A 203 -19.56 10.94 7.36
C GLN A 203 -19.70 10.40 5.92
N LEU A 204 -18.84 10.87 5.01
CA LEU A 204 -18.86 10.42 3.61
C LEU A 204 -18.43 8.96 3.48
N PHE A 205 -17.42 8.54 4.25
CA PHE A 205 -16.99 7.15 4.32
C PHE A 205 -18.15 6.24 4.74
N TYR A 206 -18.92 6.60 5.77
CA TYR A 206 -20.10 5.82 6.19
C TYR A 206 -21.13 5.67 5.08
N TYR A 207 -21.48 6.77 4.40
CA TYR A 207 -22.50 6.72 3.36
C TYR A 207 -22.15 5.82 2.18
N GLU A 208 -20.87 5.70 1.85
CA GLU A 208 -20.40 4.87 0.73
C GLU A 208 -20.04 3.45 1.16
N SER A 209 -19.70 3.28 2.43
CA SER A 209 -19.33 1.98 2.99
C SER A 209 -20.55 1.11 3.32
N ILE A 210 -21.72 1.74 3.52
CA ILE A 210 -22.94 1.05 3.94
C ILE A 210 -24.03 1.27 2.90
N SER A 211 -24.47 0.16 2.30
CA SER A 211 -25.63 0.11 1.41
C SER A 211 -26.90 -0.12 2.20
N LEU A 212 -27.94 0.67 1.91
CA LEU A 212 -29.29 0.42 2.40
C LEU A 212 -30.04 -0.23 1.24
N GLU A 213 -30.46 -1.49 1.38
CA GLU A 213 -31.14 -2.24 0.31
C GLU A 213 -32.29 -1.42 -0.31
N GLY A 214 -32.38 -1.40 -1.65
CA GLY A 214 -33.39 -0.66 -2.40
C GLY A 214 -32.87 0.33 -3.45
N ALA A 215 -31.55 0.49 -3.62
CA ALA A 215 -30.99 1.28 -4.72
C ALA A 215 -31.06 0.48 -6.04
N SER A 216 -32.15 0.70 -6.78
CA SER A 216 -32.22 0.36 -8.20
C SER A 216 -31.15 1.15 -8.98
N ALA A 217 -30.50 0.46 -9.92
CA ALA A 217 -29.53 0.92 -10.91
C ALA A 217 -28.07 1.13 -10.44
N LEU A 218 -27.20 0.41 -11.16
CA LEU A 218 -25.75 0.59 -11.28
C LEU A 218 -25.43 2.01 -11.77
N VAL A 219 -25.47 3.02 -10.90
CA VAL A 219 -24.91 4.33 -11.21
C VAL A 219 -23.39 4.22 -11.06
N PRO A 220 -22.59 4.65 -12.06
CA PRO A 220 -21.14 4.66 -11.92
C PRO A 220 -20.75 5.54 -10.72
N TYR A 221 -20.04 4.95 -9.75
CA TYR A 221 -19.51 5.67 -8.60
C TYR A 221 -18.58 6.79 -9.07
N SER A 222 -18.91 8.05 -8.78
CA SER A 222 -18.00 9.17 -8.98
C SER A 222 -16.97 9.16 -7.86
N VAL A 223 -15.71 8.89 -8.21
CA VAL A 223 -14.56 9.06 -7.30
C VAL A 223 -13.92 10.42 -7.59
N PRO A 224 -13.58 11.21 -6.56
CA PRO A 224 -13.82 10.95 -5.13
C PRO A 224 -15.29 11.07 -4.70
N TYR A 225 -15.65 10.31 -3.66
CA TYR A 225 -17.03 10.28 -3.12
C TYR A 225 -17.52 11.63 -2.61
N LEU A 226 -16.62 12.57 -2.36
CA LEU A 226 -16.90 13.99 -2.14
C LEU A 226 -17.89 14.59 -3.16
N PHE A 227 -17.92 14.06 -4.39
CA PHE A 227 -18.79 14.51 -5.48
C PHE A 227 -20.19 13.90 -5.44
N SER A 228 -20.37 12.78 -4.73
CA SER A 228 -21.62 12.03 -4.69
C SER A 228 -22.65 12.61 -3.72
N TRP A 229 -22.19 13.30 -2.66
CA TRP A 229 -23.04 13.65 -1.52
C TRP A 229 -23.31 15.15 -1.42
N GLY A 230 -24.45 15.59 -1.97
CA GLY A 230 -25.04 16.90 -1.69
C GLY A 230 -26.12 16.83 -0.60
N GLU A 231 -26.74 17.96 -0.29
CA GLU A 231 -27.75 18.02 0.78
C GLU A 231 -29.01 17.17 0.48
N GLU A 232 -29.39 17.05 -0.79
CA GLU A 232 -30.53 16.21 -1.22
C GLU A 232 -30.25 14.72 -1.03
N GLU A 233 -29.10 14.24 -1.52
CA GLU A 233 -28.70 12.84 -1.38
C GLU A 233 -28.52 12.45 0.10
N ILE A 234 -27.96 13.35 0.91
CA ILE A 234 -27.81 13.13 2.34
C ILE A 234 -29.18 13.12 3.04
N ALA A 235 -30.10 14.02 2.68
CA ALA A 235 -31.44 14.05 3.29
C ALA A 235 -32.23 12.77 2.99
N GLU A 236 -32.16 12.29 1.74
CA GLU A 236 -32.80 11.04 1.33
C GLU A 236 -32.15 9.84 2.03
N ARG A 237 -30.81 9.83 2.16
CA ARG A 237 -30.10 8.82 2.94
C ARG A 237 -30.55 8.79 4.40
N GLU A 238 -30.63 9.93 5.07
CA GLU A 238 -31.10 9.99 6.46
C GLU A 238 -32.55 9.53 6.64
N LYS A 239 -33.41 9.79 5.65
CA LYS A 239 -34.79 9.30 5.67
C LYS A 239 -34.80 7.77 5.69
N ARG A 240 -34.03 7.13 4.81
CA ARG A 240 -33.90 5.65 4.78
C ARG A 240 -33.29 5.08 6.05
N GLU A 241 -32.26 5.72 6.61
CA GLU A 241 -31.67 5.28 7.90
C GLU A 241 -32.73 5.30 9.01
N LYS A 242 -33.60 6.33 9.07
CA LYS A 242 -34.69 6.40 10.05
C LYS A 242 -35.72 5.30 9.85
N GLU A 243 -36.07 4.99 8.61
CA GLU A 243 -37.01 3.92 8.26
C GLU A 243 -36.49 2.53 8.69
N LEU A 244 -35.16 2.34 8.67
CA LEU A 244 -34.49 1.11 9.11
C LEU A 244 -34.18 1.06 10.62
N GLY A 245 -34.60 2.07 11.39
CA GLY A 245 -34.41 2.10 12.85
C GLY A 245 -33.15 2.83 13.34
N GLY A 246 -32.44 3.51 12.45
CA GLY A 246 -31.26 4.33 12.76
C GLY A 246 -30.01 3.89 11.99
N TYR A 247 -28.84 4.32 12.48
CA TYR A 247 -27.56 4.01 11.86
C TYR A 247 -27.10 2.57 12.15
N GLY A 248 -26.44 1.93 11.17
CA GLY A 248 -25.83 0.61 11.32
C GLY A 248 -26.73 -0.61 11.00
N PHE A 249 -27.84 -0.39 10.28
CA PHE A 249 -28.76 -1.45 9.82
C PHE A 249 -28.63 -1.80 8.32
N GLY A 250 -27.63 -1.23 7.63
CA GLY A 250 -27.34 -1.54 6.22
C GLY A 250 -26.33 -2.67 6.03
N GLU A 251 -26.10 -3.04 4.78
CA GLU A 251 -25.08 -4.02 4.41
C GLU A 251 -23.75 -3.33 4.04
N PRO A 252 -22.60 -3.85 4.48
CA PRO A 252 -21.30 -3.40 4.01
C PRO A 252 -21.21 -3.50 2.49
N SER A 253 -20.93 -2.38 1.83
CA SER A 253 -20.65 -2.38 0.40
C SER A 253 -19.39 -3.20 0.16
N SER A 254 -19.52 -4.32 -0.55
CA SER A 254 -18.39 -5.16 -0.93
C SER A 254 -17.32 -4.28 -1.59
N LYS A 255 -16.13 -4.12 -0.97
CA LYS A 255 -14.98 -3.37 -1.52
C LYS A 255 -14.43 -3.92 -2.86
N LYS A 256 -15.17 -4.81 -3.53
CA LYS A 256 -14.90 -5.31 -4.88
C LYS A 256 -15.56 -4.38 -5.91
N LYS A 257 -14.85 -3.32 -6.30
CA LYS A 257 -14.81 -2.75 -7.67
C LYS A 257 -14.24 -1.33 -7.62
N CYS A 258 -12.95 -1.20 -7.91
CA CYS A 258 -12.51 -0.33 -8.98
C CYS A 258 -11.06 -0.66 -9.30
N HIS A 259 -10.72 -0.82 -10.58
CA HIS A 259 -9.65 -0.06 -11.25
C HIS A 259 -9.64 -0.42 -12.74
N SER A 260 -10.54 0.20 -13.50
CA SER A 260 -10.20 0.66 -14.85
C SER A 260 -10.96 1.95 -15.11
N MET A 261 -10.24 3.06 -15.27
CA MET A 261 -10.35 3.99 -16.40
C MET A 261 -9.94 5.42 -16.02
N ASN A 262 -8.93 5.88 -16.75
CA ASN A 262 -8.83 7.15 -17.47
C ASN A 262 -9.39 8.39 -16.75
N PHE A 263 -8.46 9.18 -16.22
CA PHE A 263 -8.65 10.62 -16.11
C PHE A 263 -8.98 11.19 -17.50
N PRO A 264 -10.00 12.05 -17.66
CA PRO A 264 -10.19 12.78 -18.91
C PRO A 264 -9.01 13.74 -19.09
N ASP A 265 -8.12 13.39 -20.02
CA ASP A 265 -7.00 14.22 -20.46
C ASP A 265 -7.59 15.45 -21.20
N TYR A 266 -7.64 16.59 -20.52
CA TYR A 266 -7.77 17.88 -21.20
C TYR A 266 -6.39 18.27 -21.74
N ARG A 267 -6.02 17.70 -22.90
CA ARG A 267 -4.93 18.24 -23.73
C ARG A 267 -5.46 18.64 -25.09
N ASN A 268 -5.74 19.93 -25.23
CA ASN A 268 -5.79 20.60 -26.53
C ASN A 268 -4.37 21.04 -26.88
N HIS A 269 -3.72 20.41 -27.86
CA HIS A 269 -2.79 21.11 -28.74
C HIS A 269 -2.82 20.51 -30.16
N PRO A 270 -2.61 21.33 -31.20
CA PRO A 270 -3.00 21.02 -32.57
C PRO A 270 -1.96 20.16 -33.28
N ALA A 271 -2.43 19.33 -34.21
CA ALA A 271 -1.63 18.50 -35.09
C ALA A 271 -0.74 19.32 -36.04
N GLY A 272 0.48 18.84 -36.26
CA GLY A 272 1.40 19.21 -37.35
C GLY A 272 2.17 17.96 -37.82
N PRO A 273 2.60 17.88 -39.09
CA PRO A 273 2.42 16.69 -39.90
C PRO A 273 3.58 15.67 -39.87
N SER A 274 3.19 14.44 -40.19
CA SER A 274 4.01 13.26 -40.46
C SER A 274 5.06 13.47 -41.56
N VAL A 275 6.29 13.02 -41.29
CA VAL A 275 7.28 12.72 -42.33
C VAL A 275 7.54 11.22 -42.32
N SER A 276 7.06 10.56 -43.36
CA SER A 276 7.46 9.25 -43.83
C SER A 276 8.88 9.30 -44.39
N THR A 277 9.72 8.29 -44.13
CA THR A 277 10.78 7.95 -45.07
C THR A 277 11.00 6.46 -45.12
N GLU A 278 10.94 5.98 -46.35
CA GLU A 278 10.91 4.60 -46.80
C GLU A 278 12.23 3.86 -46.56
N SER A 279 12.12 2.58 -46.24
CA SER A 279 13.17 1.60 -46.44
C SER A 279 13.36 1.33 -47.93
N THR A 280 14.58 1.45 -48.45
CA THR A 280 14.96 0.86 -49.74
C THR A 280 16.04 -0.21 -49.55
N ARG A 281 15.72 -1.34 -50.18
CA ARG A 281 16.42 -2.63 -50.34
C ARG A 281 17.87 -2.53 -50.82
N ILE A 282 18.68 -3.53 -50.46
CA ILE A 282 19.44 -4.35 -51.43
C ILE A 282 19.36 -5.81 -50.96
N GLY A 283 18.95 -6.69 -51.87
CA GLY A 283 18.94 -8.14 -51.71
C GLY A 283 19.95 -8.83 -52.62
N HIS A 284 19.77 -10.16 -52.75
CA HIS A 284 20.54 -11.21 -53.44
C HIS A 284 21.57 -11.93 -52.54
N GLY A 285 21.46 -13.23 -52.28
CA GLY A 285 20.49 -14.26 -52.66
C GLY A 285 21.14 -15.64 -52.72
N SER A 286 20.34 -16.69 -52.42
CA SER A 286 20.33 -18.02 -53.06
C SER A 286 21.53 -18.97 -52.78
N LEU A 287 21.41 -20.29 -52.60
CA LEU A 287 20.30 -21.25 -52.72
C LEU A 287 20.78 -22.64 -52.19
N LEU A 288 19.82 -23.54 -51.89
CA LEU A 288 19.86 -25.03 -51.91
C LEU A 288 20.03 -25.85 -50.60
N GLU A 289 18.89 -26.37 -50.14
CA GLU A 289 18.61 -27.71 -49.57
C GLU A 289 18.98 -28.85 -50.57
N PRO A 290 19.05 -30.17 -50.23
CA PRO A 290 18.17 -30.89 -49.27
C PRO A 290 18.72 -32.11 -48.47
N GLU A 291 17.93 -32.51 -47.46
CA GLU A 291 17.56 -33.86 -46.95
C GLU A 291 18.59 -35.03 -46.86
N SER A 292 18.64 -35.70 -45.68
CA SER A 292 18.36 -37.16 -45.54
C SER A 292 18.52 -37.70 -44.10
N ASN A 293 17.81 -38.80 -43.87
CA ASN A 293 17.46 -39.53 -42.66
C ASN A 293 18.56 -40.37 -41.96
N GLU A 294 18.23 -40.73 -40.70
CA GLU A 294 18.39 -42.04 -40.00
C GLU A 294 19.68 -42.47 -39.24
N GLU A 295 19.42 -42.86 -37.97
CA GLU A 295 19.94 -43.97 -37.14
C GLU A 295 21.44 -44.18 -36.83
N GLY A 296 21.74 -44.56 -35.56
CA GLY A 296 22.96 -45.31 -35.22
C GLY A 296 23.49 -45.18 -33.80
N ILE A 297 23.63 -46.32 -33.11
CA ILE A 297 23.94 -46.54 -31.69
C ILE A 297 25.45 -46.90 -31.47
N LEU A 298 25.99 -46.54 -30.29
CA LEU A 298 27.15 -47.07 -29.52
C LEU A 298 28.62 -46.85 -29.96
N GLY A 299 29.47 -46.52 -28.97
CA GLY A 299 30.92 -46.79 -29.00
C GLY A 299 31.77 -46.08 -27.92
N LEU A 300 31.95 -46.73 -26.76
CA LEU A 300 32.96 -46.40 -25.71
C LEU A 300 34.41 -46.64 -26.24
N PRO A 301 35.45 -46.14 -25.55
CA PRO A 301 36.23 -47.09 -24.74
C PRO A 301 36.77 -46.58 -23.40
N ARG A 302 36.79 -47.51 -22.43
CA ARG A 302 37.60 -47.50 -21.20
C ARG A 302 39.04 -47.90 -21.53
N THR A 303 40.00 -47.35 -20.81
CA THR A 303 41.30 -48.01 -20.59
C THR A 303 41.72 -47.90 -19.14
N ARG A 304 42.13 -49.04 -18.59
CA ARG A 304 42.66 -49.25 -17.25
C ARG A 304 44.05 -49.87 -17.45
N THR A 305 45.08 -49.30 -16.85
CA THR A 305 46.41 -49.92 -16.78
C THR A 305 46.90 -49.83 -15.35
N VAL A 306 47.36 -50.95 -14.81
CA VAL A 306 47.98 -51.10 -13.48
C VAL A 306 49.46 -51.41 -13.71
N LEU A 307 50.37 -50.68 -13.06
CA LEU A 307 51.72 -51.14 -12.74
C LEU A 307 52.14 -50.62 -11.36
N SER A 308 52.91 -51.47 -10.66
CA SER A 308 53.36 -51.40 -9.27
C SER A 308 54.69 -50.63 -9.13
N GLY A 309 54.87 -49.95 -8.00
CA GLY A 309 56.15 -49.41 -7.51
C GLY A 309 55.94 -48.22 -6.59
N ASP A 310 56.48 -48.28 -5.37
CA ASP A 310 56.42 -47.20 -4.38
C ASP A 310 56.86 -45.86 -4.98
N ALA A 311 55.91 -44.93 -5.08
CA ALA A 311 56.14 -43.51 -5.25
C ALA A 311 54.91 -42.80 -4.68
N ASP A 312 55.13 -41.81 -3.83
CA ASP A 312 54.11 -40.90 -3.32
C ASP A 312 53.29 -40.34 -4.49
N LEU A 313 52.14 -40.97 -4.76
CA LEU A 313 51.14 -40.45 -5.68
C LEU A 313 50.39 -39.38 -4.92
N VAL A 314 50.92 -38.16 -4.98
CA VAL A 314 50.12 -36.95 -4.81
C VAL A 314 49.02 -37.04 -5.87
N VAL A 315 47.85 -37.52 -5.47
CA VAL A 315 46.64 -37.39 -6.28
C VAL A 315 46.37 -35.89 -6.33
N GLU A 316 46.83 -35.23 -7.39
CA GLU A 316 46.39 -33.88 -7.70
C GLU A 316 44.86 -33.93 -7.76
N SER A 317 44.23 -33.23 -6.81
CA SER A 317 42.79 -33.15 -6.74
C SER A 317 42.27 -32.62 -8.08
N ILE A 318 41.43 -33.41 -8.74
CA ILE A 318 40.80 -33.01 -10.00
C ILE A 318 39.80 -31.92 -9.63
N LYS A 319 40.21 -30.66 -9.88
CA LYS A 319 39.37 -29.49 -9.63
C LYS A 319 38.50 -29.21 -10.85
N SER A 320 37.19 -29.18 -10.66
CA SER A 320 36.24 -28.77 -11.69
C SER A 320 35.57 -27.44 -11.30
N PRO A 321 35.21 -26.57 -12.28
CA PRO A 321 34.42 -25.38 -11.98
C PRO A 321 33.03 -25.78 -11.46
N CYS A 322 32.46 -24.95 -10.60
CA CYS A 322 31.07 -25.10 -10.15
C CYS A 322 30.09 -25.12 -11.34
N GLN A 323 29.07 -25.97 -11.27
CA GLN A 323 28.03 -26.05 -12.29
C GLN A 323 27.26 -24.72 -12.46
N ASN A 324 27.15 -23.92 -11.40
CA ASN A 324 26.46 -22.62 -11.41
C ASN A 324 27.33 -21.47 -11.95
N ARG A 325 28.37 -21.77 -12.72
CA ARG A 325 29.28 -20.75 -13.29
C ARG A 325 28.56 -19.77 -14.23
N GLU A 326 27.58 -20.25 -14.98
CA GLU A 326 26.74 -19.40 -15.84
C GLU A 326 25.89 -18.39 -15.05
N TYR A 327 25.64 -18.67 -13.76
CA TYR A 327 24.92 -17.79 -12.84
C TYR A 327 25.83 -16.93 -11.96
N GLY A 328 27.15 -17.01 -12.15
CA GLY A 328 28.15 -16.15 -11.50
C GLY A 328 29.11 -16.84 -10.52
N CYS A 329 29.03 -18.17 -10.35
CA CYS A 329 29.97 -18.87 -9.47
C CYS A 329 31.35 -19.05 -10.11
N ASN A 330 32.40 -18.50 -9.50
CA ASN A 330 33.78 -18.62 -9.97
C ASN A 330 34.61 -19.67 -9.21
N GLU A 331 33.98 -20.45 -8.32
CA GLU A 331 34.65 -21.46 -7.50
C GLU A 331 35.09 -22.66 -8.33
N THR A 332 36.28 -23.19 -8.01
CA THR A 332 36.81 -24.44 -8.57
C THR A 332 37.05 -25.41 -7.43
N LEU A 333 36.37 -26.55 -7.48
CA LEU A 333 36.20 -27.43 -6.35
C LEU A 333 36.81 -28.78 -6.64
N ASP A 334 37.39 -29.40 -5.62
CA ASP A 334 37.77 -30.80 -5.67
C ASP A 334 36.51 -31.65 -5.85
N TYR A 335 36.60 -32.69 -6.69
CA TYR A 335 35.53 -33.65 -6.97
C TYR A 335 34.84 -34.18 -5.69
N MET A 336 35.59 -34.33 -4.59
CA MET A 336 35.05 -34.83 -3.32
C MET A 336 34.17 -33.82 -2.57
N THR A 337 34.27 -32.52 -2.89
CA THR A 337 33.58 -31.41 -2.20
C THR A 337 32.62 -30.65 -3.10
N SER A 338 32.58 -30.96 -4.40
CA SER A 338 31.77 -30.24 -5.38
C SER A 338 30.26 -30.37 -5.08
N ASN A 339 29.82 -31.55 -4.64
CA ASN A 339 28.41 -31.79 -4.32
C ASN A 339 27.94 -31.01 -3.07
N ASP A 340 28.80 -30.85 -2.06
CA ASP A 340 28.48 -30.08 -0.85
C ASP A 340 28.37 -28.58 -1.15
N HIS A 341 29.26 -28.05 -1.99
CA HIS A 341 29.15 -26.68 -2.47
C HIS A 341 27.94 -26.47 -3.36
N GLU A 342 27.65 -27.35 -4.31
CA GLU A 342 26.55 -27.19 -5.26
C GLU A 342 25.19 -27.04 -4.53
N VAL A 343 24.97 -27.81 -3.47
CA VAL A 343 23.76 -27.73 -2.63
C VAL A 343 23.68 -26.41 -1.85
N THR A 344 24.81 -25.78 -1.55
CA THR A 344 24.92 -24.54 -0.75
C THR A 344 25.35 -23.33 -1.57
N CYS A 345 25.34 -23.44 -2.91
CA CYS A 345 25.87 -22.40 -3.76
C CYS A 345 24.90 -21.20 -3.77
N ILE A 346 25.39 -20.02 -3.39
CA ILE A 346 24.60 -18.76 -3.41
C ILE A 346 24.16 -18.37 -4.84
N TYR A 347 24.77 -18.96 -5.86
CA TYR A 347 24.45 -18.75 -7.27
C TYR A 347 23.56 -19.87 -7.84
N SER A 348 23.07 -20.79 -7.00
CA SER A 348 22.13 -21.82 -7.44
C SER A 348 20.91 -21.16 -8.09
N PRO A 349 20.49 -21.60 -9.28
CA PRO A 349 19.36 -21.01 -9.96
C PRO A 349 18.05 -21.29 -9.22
N CYS A 350 17.11 -20.37 -9.35
CA CYS A 350 15.78 -20.44 -8.77
C CYS A 350 14.72 -20.55 -9.87
N THR A 351 13.66 -21.30 -9.59
CA THR A 351 12.55 -21.55 -10.53
C THR A 351 11.34 -20.68 -10.18
N CYS A 352 10.61 -20.22 -11.19
CA CYS A 352 9.37 -19.46 -10.98
C CYS A 352 8.32 -20.30 -10.21
N PRO A 353 7.69 -19.75 -9.15
CA PRO A 353 6.75 -20.53 -8.32
C PRO A 353 5.37 -20.75 -8.93
N LEU A 354 5.04 -20.09 -10.05
CA LEU A 354 3.73 -20.16 -10.70
C LEU A 354 3.59 -21.43 -11.56
N GLN A 355 2.42 -22.07 -11.47
CA GLN A 355 2.11 -23.21 -12.34
C GLN A 355 2.06 -22.76 -13.81
N GLY A 356 2.79 -23.45 -14.68
CA GLY A 356 2.85 -23.14 -16.11
C GLY A 356 3.96 -22.19 -16.55
N CYS A 357 4.82 -21.73 -15.62
CA CYS A 357 6.03 -20.99 -15.97
C CYS A 357 7.28 -21.84 -15.72
N ASN A 358 8.04 -22.11 -16.78
CA ASN A 358 9.27 -22.93 -16.73
C ASN A 358 10.54 -22.07 -16.63
N TYR A 359 10.42 -20.83 -16.15
CA TYR A 359 11.56 -19.93 -16.04
C TYR A 359 12.50 -20.37 -14.91
N VAL A 360 13.79 -20.42 -15.23
CA VAL A 360 14.89 -20.73 -14.30
C VAL A 360 15.98 -19.67 -14.53
N GLY A 361 16.46 -19.06 -13.45
CA GLY A 361 17.50 -18.02 -13.52
C GLY A 361 18.14 -17.76 -12.16
N SER A 362 19.06 -16.79 -12.08
CA SER A 362 19.61 -16.39 -10.78
C SER A 362 18.53 -15.79 -9.88
N PHE A 363 18.80 -15.72 -8.57
CA PHE A 363 17.89 -15.12 -7.58
C PHE A 363 17.40 -13.72 -7.98
N GLU A 364 18.31 -12.85 -8.44
CA GLU A 364 17.98 -11.49 -8.92
C GLU A 364 17.21 -11.50 -10.24
N GLN A 365 17.60 -12.37 -11.18
CA GLN A 365 16.93 -12.47 -12.47
C GLN A 365 15.49 -12.99 -12.32
N LEU A 366 15.24 -13.87 -11.35
CA LEU A 366 13.90 -14.35 -11.04
C LEU A 366 12.99 -13.21 -10.55
N ALA A 367 13.49 -12.34 -9.68
CA ALA A 367 12.74 -11.17 -9.21
C ALA A 367 12.33 -10.23 -10.37
N LEU A 368 13.27 -9.99 -11.30
CA LEU A 368 13.03 -9.20 -12.52
C LEU A 368 12.05 -9.89 -13.48
N HIS A 369 12.23 -11.20 -13.69
CA HIS A 369 11.33 -12.01 -14.51
C HIS A 369 9.90 -11.94 -13.96
N PHE A 370 9.71 -12.19 -12.66
CA PHE A 370 8.40 -12.19 -12.04
C PHE A 370 7.75 -10.80 -12.12
N SER A 371 8.52 -9.73 -11.86
CA SER A 371 8.01 -8.35 -11.96
C SER A 371 7.60 -7.94 -13.37
N SER A 372 8.19 -8.53 -14.41
CA SER A 372 7.92 -8.16 -15.81
C SER A 372 6.91 -9.07 -16.50
N LYS A 373 6.90 -10.37 -16.18
CA LYS A 373 6.05 -11.38 -16.83
C LYS A 373 4.85 -11.82 -16.00
N HIS A 374 4.91 -11.62 -14.68
CA HIS A 374 3.91 -12.08 -13.71
C HIS A 374 3.54 -10.98 -12.71
N TRP A 375 3.52 -9.73 -13.17
CA TRP A 375 3.38 -8.54 -12.33
C TRP A 375 2.10 -8.52 -11.47
N ASP A 376 1.05 -9.23 -11.90
CA ASP A 376 -0.28 -9.33 -11.28
C ASP A 376 -0.48 -10.63 -10.47
N SER A 377 0.48 -11.55 -10.53
CA SER A 377 0.34 -12.91 -9.96
C SER A 377 0.84 -13.02 -8.52
N GLY A 378 1.56 -12.00 -8.03
CA GLY A 378 2.07 -11.93 -6.66
C GLY A 378 1.54 -10.71 -5.92
N ARG A 379 1.33 -10.84 -4.61
CA ARG A 379 0.90 -9.74 -3.76
C ARG A 379 2.12 -8.93 -3.30
N ARG A 380 2.11 -7.64 -3.58
CA ARG A 380 3.18 -6.72 -3.19
C ARG A 380 3.14 -6.44 -1.69
N PHE A 381 4.31 -6.38 -1.06
CA PHE A 381 4.49 -6.02 0.34
C PHE A 381 5.79 -5.23 0.53
N LYS A 382 5.90 -4.52 1.66
CA LYS A 382 7.13 -3.84 2.08
C LYS A 382 7.70 -4.51 3.31
N TYR A 383 9.02 -4.63 3.37
CA TYR A 383 9.67 -5.12 4.59
C TYR A 383 9.32 -4.22 5.80
N ASN A 384 9.29 -4.82 6.98
CA ASN A 384 9.07 -4.12 8.26
C ASN A 384 7.66 -3.48 8.41
N TYR A 385 6.74 -3.70 7.46
CA TYR A 385 5.35 -3.26 7.53
C TYR A 385 4.39 -4.45 7.61
N PRO A 386 3.40 -4.43 8.53
CA PRO A 386 2.41 -5.49 8.60
C PRO A 386 1.48 -5.47 7.38
N LEU A 387 1.21 -6.65 6.84
CA LEU A 387 0.29 -6.90 5.73
C LEU A 387 -0.79 -7.90 6.14
N SER A 388 -2.05 -7.47 6.10
CA SER A 388 -3.20 -8.34 6.35
C SER A 388 -3.58 -9.16 5.12
N ILE A 389 -3.66 -10.47 5.28
CA ILE A 389 -3.96 -11.44 4.22
C ILE A 389 -5.18 -12.28 4.59
N TYR A 390 -6.07 -12.43 3.60
CA TYR A 390 -7.23 -13.29 3.67
C TYR A 390 -7.03 -14.45 2.70
N LEU A 391 -6.78 -15.64 3.22
CA LEU A 391 -6.66 -16.85 2.41
C LEU A 391 -8.00 -17.57 2.35
N GLN A 392 -8.42 -17.93 1.13
CA GLN A 392 -9.58 -18.79 0.93
C GLN A 392 -9.28 -20.25 1.31
N MET A 393 -10.32 -21.09 1.40
CA MET A 393 -10.15 -22.50 1.77
C MET A 393 -9.47 -23.34 0.70
N ASN A 394 -9.64 -22.98 -0.56
CA ASN A 394 -9.04 -23.65 -1.72
C ASN A 394 -7.65 -23.14 -2.10
N GLU A 395 -7.22 -21.99 -1.57
CA GLU A 395 -5.90 -21.42 -1.82
C GLU A 395 -4.85 -22.11 -0.93
N GLN A 396 -3.96 -22.88 -1.55
CA GLN A 396 -2.88 -23.60 -0.85
C GLN A 396 -1.63 -22.74 -0.63
N PHE A 397 -1.43 -21.72 -1.48
CA PHE A 397 -0.32 -20.79 -1.33
C PHE A 397 -0.66 -19.42 -1.92
N LEU A 398 0.07 -18.40 -1.48
CA LEU A 398 0.06 -17.05 -2.06
C LEU A 398 1.51 -16.61 -2.28
N VAL A 399 1.80 -16.11 -3.48
CA VAL A 399 3.10 -15.50 -3.78
C VAL A 399 3.09 -14.07 -3.24
N LEU A 400 4.11 -13.73 -2.46
CA LEU A 400 4.39 -12.40 -1.95
C LEU A 400 5.65 -11.87 -2.61
N GLN A 401 5.64 -10.60 -3.01
CA GLN A 401 6.80 -9.98 -3.64
C GLN A 401 7.16 -8.68 -2.92
N ALA A 402 8.40 -8.59 -2.44
CA ALA A 402 8.92 -7.38 -1.83
C ALA A 402 8.98 -6.23 -2.87
N GLU A 403 8.63 -5.02 -2.47
CA GLU A 403 8.66 -3.85 -3.35
C GLU A 403 10.08 -3.31 -3.54
N GLU A 404 10.94 -3.50 -2.55
CA GLU A 404 12.28 -2.91 -2.48
C GLU A 404 13.28 -3.62 -3.40
N ASP A 405 13.36 -4.95 -3.33
CA ASP A 405 14.33 -5.77 -4.05
C ASP A 405 13.68 -6.84 -4.95
N GLY A 406 12.35 -6.94 -4.93
CA GLY A 406 11.59 -7.87 -5.77
C GLY A 406 11.65 -9.33 -5.30
N VAL A 407 12.23 -9.61 -4.14
CA VAL A 407 12.37 -10.98 -3.60
C VAL A 407 11.00 -11.62 -3.39
N LEU A 408 10.93 -12.91 -3.71
CA LEU A 408 9.70 -13.69 -3.67
C LEU A 408 9.62 -14.54 -2.40
N PHE A 409 8.46 -14.50 -1.75
CA PHE A 409 8.11 -15.36 -0.63
C PHE A 409 6.83 -16.13 -0.95
N LEU A 410 6.70 -17.33 -0.40
CA LEU A 410 5.49 -18.12 -0.46
C LEU A 410 4.88 -18.21 0.93
N LEU A 411 3.67 -17.70 1.04
CA LEU A 411 2.79 -17.97 2.16
C LEU A 411 2.06 -19.28 1.87
N ASN A 412 2.51 -20.36 2.52
CA ASN A 412 1.95 -21.68 2.33
C ASN A 412 0.90 -21.96 3.40
N LYS A 413 -0.18 -22.61 2.98
CA LYS A 413 -1.28 -23.04 3.84
C LYS A 413 -1.49 -24.54 3.66
N GLY A 414 -1.66 -25.23 4.78
CA GLY A 414 -2.12 -26.61 4.84
C GLY A 414 -3.29 -26.78 5.78
N THR A 415 -3.91 -27.96 5.73
CA THR A 415 -5.01 -28.33 6.60
C THR A 415 -4.62 -29.57 7.39
N GLU A 416 -4.67 -29.46 8.72
CA GLU A 416 -4.44 -30.54 9.67
C GLU A 416 -5.76 -30.90 10.37
N ILE A 417 -5.77 -32.02 11.12
CA ILE A 417 -6.98 -32.55 11.78
C ILE A 417 -7.68 -31.51 12.68
N ASN A 418 -6.91 -30.59 13.29
CA ASN A 418 -7.41 -29.63 14.28
C ASN A 418 -7.36 -28.16 13.83
N GLY A 419 -6.89 -27.86 12.62
CA GLY A 419 -6.74 -26.48 12.17
C GLY A 419 -6.03 -26.32 10.84
N ASN A 420 -5.69 -25.08 10.51
CA ASN A 420 -4.89 -24.74 9.33
C ASN A 420 -3.45 -24.48 9.77
N ILE A 421 -2.48 -25.02 9.05
CA ILE A 421 -1.08 -24.68 9.22
C ILE A 421 -0.73 -23.55 8.25
N VAL A 422 0.02 -22.57 8.73
CA VAL A 422 0.50 -21.46 7.91
C VAL A 422 1.99 -21.24 8.17
N MET A 423 2.75 -21.08 7.11
CA MET A 423 4.20 -20.84 7.14
C MET A 423 4.60 -19.91 5.99
N ILE A 424 5.76 -19.25 6.14
CA ILE A 424 6.34 -18.42 5.08
C ILE A 424 7.70 -18.98 4.71
N THR A 425 7.93 -19.18 3.41
CA THR A 425 9.21 -19.62 2.84
C THR A 425 9.68 -18.59 1.82
N CYS A 426 11.00 -18.52 1.57
CA CYS A 426 11.59 -17.66 0.54
C CYS A 426 11.94 -18.49 -0.69
N ILE A 427 11.73 -17.95 -1.90
CA ILE A 427 12.27 -18.56 -3.12
C ILE A 427 13.68 -18.03 -3.34
N GLY A 428 14.68 -18.86 -3.04
CA GLY A 428 16.08 -18.47 -3.09
C GLY A 428 17.03 -19.63 -2.81
N PRO A 429 18.34 -19.44 -3.04
CA PRO A 429 19.34 -20.46 -2.74
C PRO A 429 19.36 -20.78 -1.24
N SER A 430 19.56 -22.07 -0.91
CA SER A 430 19.53 -22.63 0.46
C SER A 430 20.53 -22.00 1.43
N SER A 431 21.55 -21.33 0.89
CA SER A 431 22.59 -20.59 1.61
C SER A 431 22.15 -19.24 2.16
N LEU A 432 20.96 -18.73 1.81
CA LEU A 432 20.37 -17.50 2.37
C LEU A 432 19.83 -17.68 3.81
N LYS A 433 20.50 -18.53 4.61
CA LYS A 433 20.06 -18.83 5.98
C LYS A 433 19.99 -17.54 6.81
N GLU A 434 18.88 -17.39 7.54
CA GLU A 434 18.67 -16.31 8.52
C GLU A 434 18.64 -14.89 7.94
N ARG A 435 18.55 -14.73 6.60
CA ARG A 435 18.41 -13.41 5.97
C ARG A 435 17.06 -12.75 6.26
N PHE A 436 16.01 -13.55 6.36
CA PHE A 436 14.66 -13.03 6.51
C PHE A 436 13.98 -13.64 7.72
N THR A 437 13.40 -12.79 8.56
CA THR A 437 12.54 -13.23 9.66
C THR A 437 11.11 -12.82 9.36
N TYR A 438 10.15 -13.54 9.90
CA TYR A 438 8.75 -13.21 9.73
C TYR A 438 7.97 -13.41 11.02
N GLU A 439 6.84 -12.72 11.12
CA GLU A 439 5.84 -12.89 12.16
C GLU A 439 4.49 -13.11 11.49
N ILE A 440 3.78 -14.13 11.91
CA ILE A 440 2.39 -14.42 11.53
C ILE A 440 1.54 -14.24 12.77
N VAL A 441 0.50 -13.43 12.68
CA VAL A 441 -0.48 -13.22 13.74
C VAL A 441 -1.88 -13.56 13.24
N SER A 442 -2.61 -14.40 13.97
CA SER A 442 -4.03 -14.65 13.75
C SER A 442 -4.81 -14.26 14.98
N CYS A 443 -5.87 -13.45 14.79
CA CYS A 443 -6.66 -12.89 15.89
C CYS A 443 -8.10 -13.41 15.85
N ARG A 444 -8.63 -13.72 17.03
CA ARG A 444 -10.05 -14.01 17.26
C ARG A 444 -10.54 -13.27 18.50
N GLY A 445 -11.26 -12.17 18.29
CA GLY A 445 -11.72 -11.31 19.38
C GLY A 445 -10.52 -10.78 20.18
N ARG A 446 -10.39 -11.19 21.44
CA ARG A 446 -9.26 -10.83 22.32
C ARG A 446 -8.10 -11.84 22.32
N SER A 447 -8.28 -13.00 21.71
CA SER A 447 -7.24 -14.03 21.63
C SER A 447 -6.42 -13.85 20.37
N SER A 448 -5.10 -14.03 20.47
CA SER A 448 -4.21 -14.04 19.33
C SER A 448 -3.28 -15.25 19.38
N LEU A 449 -2.96 -15.77 18.20
CA LEU A 449 -1.94 -16.77 17.96
C LEU A 449 -0.83 -16.10 17.16
N ARG A 450 0.41 -16.32 17.56
CA ARG A 450 1.56 -15.64 16.99
C ARG A 450 2.71 -16.62 16.83
N LEU A 451 3.31 -16.62 15.65
CA LEU A 451 4.58 -17.26 15.38
C LEU A 451 5.54 -16.21 14.87
N LYS A 452 6.74 -16.16 15.45
CA LYS A 452 7.88 -15.44 14.88
C LYS A 452 8.95 -16.49 14.55
N SER A 453 9.40 -16.56 13.30
CA SER A 453 10.41 -17.53 12.86
C SER A 453 11.24 -16.96 11.68
N VAL A 454 12.12 -17.78 11.12
CA VAL A 454 12.99 -17.48 9.98
C VAL A 454 12.38 -18.04 8.70
N ALA A 455 12.36 -17.27 7.62
CA ALA A 455 11.91 -17.76 6.32
C ALA A 455 13.02 -18.60 5.67
N GLU A 456 12.88 -19.93 5.73
CA GLU A 456 13.79 -20.83 5.02
C GLU A 456 13.70 -20.63 3.50
N SER A 457 14.86 -20.71 2.85
CA SER A 457 15.00 -20.45 1.41
C SER A 457 15.09 -21.76 0.63
N PHE A 458 14.23 -21.90 -0.38
CA PHE A 458 14.21 -23.04 -1.30
C PHE A 458 14.31 -22.55 -2.76
N PRO A 459 15.10 -23.20 -3.63
CA PRO A 459 15.25 -22.76 -5.02
C PRO A 459 13.97 -22.84 -5.86
N ALA A 460 12.97 -23.59 -5.42
CA ALA A 460 11.70 -23.78 -6.12
C ALA A 460 10.56 -23.97 -5.11
N ARG A 461 9.32 -23.92 -5.60
CA ARG A 461 8.15 -24.28 -4.79
C ARG A 461 8.21 -25.75 -4.41
N MET A 462 8.11 -26.04 -3.12
CA MET A 462 8.00 -27.40 -2.60
C MET A 462 6.54 -27.89 -2.74
N GLU A 463 6.36 -29.13 -3.20
CA GLU A 463 5.01 -29.75 -3.25
C GLU A 463 4.61 -30.34 -1.89
N ASP A 464 5.58 -30.85 -1.13
CA ASP A 464 5.39 -31.30 0.25
C ASP A 464 5.67 -30.16 1.25
N PHE A 465 5.02 -30.18 2.41
CA PHE A 465 5.29 -29.22 3.48
C PHE A 465 6.72 -29.42 4.01
N PRO A 466 7.64 -28.46 3.80
CA PRO A 466 8.99 -28.58 4.32
C PRO A 466 8.96 -28.58 5.86
N PRO A 467 9.96 -29.15 6.54
CA PRO A 467 10.03 -29.24 8.00
C PRO A 467 10.40 -27.88 8.64
N VAL A 468 9.64 -26.84 8.32
CA VAL A 468 9.82 -25.48 8.83
C VAL A 468 8.85 -25.20 9.97
N ASP A 469 9.17 -24.20 10.79
CA ASP A 469 8.24 -23.73 11.82
C ASP A 469 6.92 -23.24 11.18
N PHE A 470 5.81 -23.63 11.78
CA PHE A 470 4.48 -23.28 11.30
C PHE A 470 3.55 -22.85 12.42
N LEU A 471 2.60 -21.99 12.08
CA LEU A 471 1.55 -21.58 12.99
C LEU A 471 0.32 -22.47 12.75
N LEU A 472 -0.03 -23.30 13.73
CA LEU A 472 -1.30 -24.03 13.72
C LEU A 472 -2.42 -23.13 14.22
N ILE A 473 -3.31 -22.74 13.31
CA ILE A 473 -4.48 -21.90 13.58
C ILE A 473 -5.71 -22.82 13.68
N PRO A 474 -6.28 -23.04 14.87
CA PRO A 474 -7.43 -23.92 15.03
C PRO A 474 -8.63 -23.47 14.19
N PHE A 475 -9.48 -24.40 13.73
CA PHE A 475 -10.63 -24.04 12.87
C PHE A 475 -11.58 -23.02 13.49
N HIS A 476 -11.65 -22.95 14.82
CA HIS A 476 -12.48 -21.99 15.52
C HIS A 476 -11.91 -20.55 15.53
N PHE A 477 -10.69 -20.33 15.01
CA PHE A 477 -10.11 -19.01 14.71
C PHE A 477 -10.50 -18.48 13.32
N LEU A 478 -11.21 -19.27 12.50
CA LEU A 478 -11.68 -18.82 11.20
C LEU A 478 -12.75 -17.74 11.34
N ALA A 479 -12.74 -16.79 10.41
CA ALA A 479 -13.81 -15.82 10.29
C ALA A 479 -15.14 -16.54 9.94
N SER A 480 -16.27 -15.95 10.31
CA SER A 480 -17.62 -16.45 9.94
C SER A 480 -17.81 -16.63 8.43
N SER A 481 -17.00 -15.95 7.62
CA SER A 481 -16.93 -16.08 6.16
C SER A 481 -16.18 -17.32 5.65
N GLY A 482 -15.66 -18.17 6.54
CA GLY A 482 -14.86 -19.34 6.18
C GLY A 482 -13.49 -19.00 5.61
N LYS A 483 -12.97 -17.79 5.88
CA LYS A 483 -11.64 -17.34 5.44
C LYS A 483 -10.67 -17.31 6.60
N LEU A 484 -9.40 -17.57 6.30
CA LEU A 484 -8.31 -17.45 7.26
C LEU A 484 -7.74 -16.04 7.20
N ASN A 485 -7.89 -15.28 8.28
CA ASN A 485 -7.32 -13.94 8.41
C ASN A 485 -6.01 -14.02 9.20
N ILE A 486 -4.94 -13.50 8.60
CA ILE A 486 -3.60 -13.48 9.15
C ILE A 486 -2.92 -12.16 8.81
N ASP A 487 -2.29 -11.56 9.80
CA ASP A 487 -1.36 -10.46 9.61
C ASP A 487 0.04 -11.04 9.51
N ILE A 488 0.78 -10.63 8.49
CA ILE A 488 2.17 -11.05 8.30
C ILE A 488 3.08 -9.82 8.34
N CYS A 489 4.28 -9.96 8.89
CA CYS A 489 5.33 -8.97 8.77
C CYS A 489 6.63 -9.70 8.47
N ILE A 490 7.38 -9.26 7.46
CA ILE A 490 8.66 -9.87 7.08
C ILE A 490 9.74 -8.79 7.24
N TRP A 491 10.84 -9.14 7.89
CA TRP A 491 12.01 -8.29 8.09
C TRP A 491 13.21 -8.85 7.33
N ASN A 492 14.04 -7.96 6.79
CA ASN A 492 15.33 -8.30 6.21
C ASN A 492 16.44 -8.03 7.25
N SER A 493 17.22 -9.05 7.62
CA SER A 493 18.16 -8.99 8.73
C SER A 493 19.39 -8.10 8.47
N THR A 494 19.59 -7.62 7.25
CA THR A 494 20.58 -6.56 6.96
C THR A 494 20.25 -5.21 7.60
N ASP A 495 19.02 -5.02 8.08
CA ASP A 495 18.59 -3.78 8.77
C ASP A 495 18.80 -3.81 10.29
N HIS A 496 19.31 -4.91 10.88
CA HIS A 496 19.39 -5.08 12.33
C HIS A 496 20.71 -4.62 13.01
N ASP A 497 21.65 -4.01 12.29
CA ASP A 497 22.92 -3.49 12.86
C ASP A 497 22.94 -1.97 13.14
N VAL A 498 21.78 -1.30 13.12
CA VAL A 498 21.68 0.12 13.52
C VAL A 498 20.57 0.30 14.55
N ASP A 499 20.86 -0.11 15.79
CA ASP A 499 20.46 0.57 17.03
C ASP A 499 20.61 -0.38 18.23
N CYS A 500 21.84 -0.50 18.72
CA CYS A 500 22.15 -0.80 20.12
C CYS A 500 23.51 -0.17 20.46
N SER A 501 23.50 1.10 20.85
CA SER A 501 24.54 1.77 21.66
C SER A 501 23.92 2.93 22.42
#